data_AF-A0A0D6MKT9-F1
#
_entry.id   AF-A0A0D6MKT9-F1
#
_cell.length_a   1.000
_cell.length_b   1.000
_cell.length_c   1.000
_cell.angle_alpha   90.00
_cell.angle_beta   90.00
_cell.angle_gamma   90.00
#
_symmetry.space_group_name_H-M   'P 1'
#
loop_
_entity.id
_entity.type
_entity.pdbx_description
1 polymer ?
#
loop_
_entity_poly.entity_id
_entity_poly.type
_entity_poly.pdbx_seq_one_letter_code
_entity_poly.pdbx_strand_id
1 'polypeptide(L)'
;MGSNNSGKAVGGSTVHYAMVSLRFRPEWFRSRSLLGYGAVWPLDWREMWTYYAQAEQDLAIAGPVSYPWGPSRPRYPYRAHEINGAAALLARGAEAMGYKWTETPLATVSAPRGDFPSCVNRGFCRGGCSTNAKQSQLVTYIPRALKAGAEIRDLAMVGRIEVDDAGTARGVHYHREGQWHFQRAKHVIVAGYAIETPRLLLNSATDRFRDGLSNSSGLVGRNLMVQSNQAVYGVMDEAVRWNKGPPSLTITEHWNYEDRKDFFGGYCWMAQGPLPLEWSAAMSSSRKLWGAGLREKMADYNHQVGLKMVGEMLPSLDNRVTLADEKDQYGLPISRITYSWQDNDRTMIQHALGEMQRSLELIGARDVWRQENDTNHLAGTARMGFNRDSSVVNADCRSWDIPNLWICDGSVFPTTGGVNPSLTITAIALRTADRIRALHRSGDISF
;
A
#
# COMPACT_ATOMS: atom_id res chain seq x y z
N MET A 1 9.04 11.67 3.77
CA MET A 1 8.22 10.58 3.20
C MET A 1 9.16 9.57 2.57
N GLY A 2 9.02 8.27 2.86
CA GLY A 2 10.00 7.24 2.50
C GLY A 2 10.31 7.19 0.99
N SER A 3 11.54 6.79 0.64
CA SER A 3 12.06 6.84 -0.74
C SER A 3 11.48 5.77 -1.68
N ASN A 4 10.75 4.78 -1.17
CA ASN A 4 10.37 3.56 -1.92
C ASN A 4 8.85 3.36 -2.08
N ASN A 5 8.05 4.42 -2.00
CA ASN A 5 6.59 4.26 -1.86
C ASN A 5 5.80 4.32 -3.18
N SER A 6 6.41 4.70 -4.31
CA SER A 6 5.75 4.78 -5.62
C SER A 6 6.64 4.22 -6.73
N GLY A 7 6.19 3.15 -7.40
CA GLY A 7 6.89 2.53 -8.52
C GLY A 7 6.44 3.11 -9.86
N LYS A 8 7.39 3.63 -10.65
CA LYS A 8 7.15 4.15 -12.01
C LYS A 8 7.59 3.14 -13.07
N ALA A 9 6.77 2.12 -13.27
CA ALA A 9 6.96 1.09 -14.30
C ALA A 9 5.62 0.42 -14.63
N VAL A 10 5.57 -0.36 -15.71
CA VAL A 10 4.45 -1.27 -15.97
C VAL A 10 4.29 -2.23 -14.78
N GLY A 11 3.10 -2.25 -14.17
CA GLY A 11 2.81 -2.99 -12.92
C GLY A 11 2.97 -2.18 -11.62
N GLY A 12 3.48 -0.95 -11.70
CA GLY A 12 3.56 0.01 -10.60
C GLY A 12 4.37 -0.49 -9.39
N SER A 13 4.01 -0.02 -8.19
CA SER A 13 4.72 -0.35 -6.95
C SER A 13 4.76 -1.85 -6.63
N THR A 14 3.84 -2.65 -7.19
CA THR A 14 3.82 -4.10 -6.95
C THR A 14 5.01 -4.84 -7.58
N VAL A 15 5.77 -4.20 -8.46
CA VAL A 15 7.02 -4.77 -9.00
C VAL A 15 8.09 -4.94 -7.92
N HIS A 16 8.14 -4.02 -6.93
CA HIS A 16 9.19 -3.98 -5.90
C HIS A 16 8.65 -4.06 -4.45
N TYR A 17 7.36 -4.34 -4.26
CA TYR A 17 6.77 -4.49 -2.92
C TYR A 17 7.21 -5.77 -2.17
N ALA A 18 6.90 -5.84 -0.87
CA ALA A 18 7.18 -6.99 0.00
C ALA A 18 6.10 -8.08 -0.03
N MET A 19 5.06 -7.95 -0.87
CA MET A 19 4.02 -8.97 -1.13
C MET A 19 3.03 -9.25 0.02
N VAL A 20 3.15 -8.57 1.16
CA VAL A 20 2.21 -8.69 2.29
C VAL A 20 0.78 -8.44 1.85
N SER A 21 -0.09 -9.41 2.09
CA SER A 21 -1.45 -9.47 1.55
C SER A 21 -2.47 -9.71 2.65
N LEU A 22 -2.83 -8.63 3.35
CA LEU A 22 -3.72 -8.67 4.50
C LEU A 22 -5.08 -8.08 4.15
N ARG A 23 -6.15 -8.68 4.69
CA ARG A 23 -7.50 -8.11 4.65
C ARG A 23 -7.64 -7.09 5.78
N PHE A 24 -8.38 -6.01 5.55
CA PHE A 24 -8.79 -5.10 6.63
C PHE A 24 -9.69 -5.81 7.65
N ARG A 25 -9.60 -5.43 8.93
CA ARG A 25 -10.62 -5.86 9.92
C ARG A 25 -11.97 -5.22 9.60
N PRO A 26 -13.10 -5.91 9.85
CA PRO A 26 -14.44 -5.41 9.52
C PRO A 26 -14.76 -4.03 10.08
N GLU A 27 -14.31 -3.73 11.30
CA GLU A 27 -14.61 -2.49 12.01
C GLU A 27 -14.01 -1.27 11.30
N TRP A 28 -12.92 -1.43 10.52
CA TRP A 28 -12.32 -0.33 9.79
C TRP A 28 -13.17 0.21 8.64
N PHE A 29 -14.11 -0.59 8.11
CA PHE A 29 -15.10 -0.09 7.16
C PHE A 29 -16.11 0.85 7.82
N ARG A 30 -16.17 0.87 9.15
CA ARG A 30 -17.07 1.70 9.96
C ARG A 30 -16.33 2.34 11.14
N SER A 31 -15.05 2.71 10.98
CA SER A 31 -14.20 3.20 12.08
C SER A 31 -14.88 4.33 12.85
N ARG A 32 -15.51 5.28 12.16
CA ARG A 32 -16.12 6.44 12.83
C ARG A 32 -17.27 6.04 13.75
N SER A 33 -18.14 5.11 13.33
CA SER A 33 -19.32 4.73 14.10
C SER A 33 -19.07 3.61 15.11
N LEU A 34 -18.08 2.74 14.88
CA LEU A 34 -17.76 1.61 15.77
C LEU A 34 -16.57 1.86 16.69
N LEU A 35 -15.58 2.65 16.24
CA LEU A 35 -14.32 2.88 16.96
C LEU A 35 -14.10 4.36 17.34
N GLY A 36 -14.99 5.26 16.92
CA GLY A 36 -14.99 6.68 17.29
C GLY A 36 -14.09 7.61 16.44
N TYR A 37 -13.30 7.08 15.51
CA TYR A 37 -12.31 7.84 14.74
C TYR A 37 -12.39 7.63 13.23
N GLY A 38 -11.71 8.47 12.44
CA GLY A 38 -11.62 8.31 10.99
C GLY A 38 -12.97 8.51 10.28
N ALA A 39 -13.32 7.61 9.36
CA ALA A 39 -14.50 7.72 8.51
C ALA A 39 -15.31 6.43 8.42
N VAL A 40 -16.53 6.53 7.88
CA VAL A 40 -17.32 5.38 7.45
C VAL A 40 -17.07 5.16 5.96
N TRP A 41 -16.74 3.94 5.58
CA TRP A 41 -16.61 3.58 4.17
C TRP A 41 -18.00 3.39 3.55
N PRO A 42 -18.21 3.83 2.30
CA PRO A 42 -19.44 3.53 1.55
C PRO A 42 -19.44 2.09 0.99
N LEU A 43 -18.69 1.17 1.62
CA LEU A 43 -18.52 -0.23 1.22
C LEU A 43 -18.85 -1.15 2.41
N ASP A 44 -19.52 -2.28 2.13
CA ASP A 44 -19.71 -3.33 3.13
C ASP A 44 -18.48 -4.26 3.16
N TRP A 45 -17.95 -4.52 4.35
CA TRP A 45 -16.83 -5.44 4.54
C TRP A 45 -17.14 -6.85 4.01
N ARG A 46 -18.42 -7.28 4.02
CA ARG A 46 -18.84 -8.59 3.51
C ARG A 46 -18.70 -8.67 2.00
N GLU A 47 -19.10 -7.62 1.29
CA GLU A 47 -18.86 -7.50 -0.15
C GLU A 47 -17.36 -7.53 -0.43
N MET A 48 -16.59 -6.75 0.33
CA MET A 48 -15.14 -6.72 0.22
C MET A 48 -14.49 -8.08 0.52
N TRP A 49 -15.07 -8.90 1.40
CA TRP A 49 -14.58 -10.26 1.70
C TRP A 49 -14.60 -11.18 0.47
N THR A 50 -15.60 -11.03 -0.39
CA THR A 50 -15.68 -11.73 -1.68
C THR A 50 -14.57 -11.29 -2.61
N TYR A 51 -14.34 -9.98 -2.74
CA TYR A 51 -13.30 -9.44 -3.61
C TYR A 51 -11.88 -9.69 -3.07
N TYR A 52 -11.70 -9.72 -1.74
CA TYR A 52 -10.47 -10.20 -1.11
C TYR A 52 -10.18 -11.66 -1.47
N ALA A 53 -11.20 -12.53 -1.40
CA ALA A 53 -11.02 -13.93 -1.78
C ALA A 53 -10.65 -14.08 -3.26
N GLN A 54 -11.29 -13.31 -4.15
CA GLN A 54 -10.95 -13.31 -5.57
C GLN A 54 -9.51 -12.81 -5.80
N ALA A 55 -9.10 -11.70 -5.17
CA ALA A 55 -7.74 -11.18 -5.27
C ALA A 55 -6.71 -12.18 -4.74
N GLU A 56 -7.03 -12.88 -3.64
CA GLU A 56 -6.17 -13.92 -3.09
C GLU A 56 -5.98 -15.07 -4.07
N GLN A 57 -7.07 -15.53 -4.71
CA GLN A 57 -7.04 -16.57 -5.74
C GLN A 57 -6.27 -16.15 -6.98
N ASP A 58 -6.46 -14.91 -7.44
CA ASP A 58 -5.77 -14.40 -8.62
C ASP A 58 -4.27 -14.25 -8.41
N LEU A 59 -3.87 -13.69 -7.26
CA LEU A 59 -2.48 -13.44 -6.88
C LEU A 59 -1.81 -14.65 -6.21
N ALA A 60 -2.47 -15.81 -6.19
CA ALA A 60 -1.92 -17.06 -5.66
C ALA A 60 -1.34 -16.92 -4.23
N ILE A 61 -2.05 -16.21 -3.36
CA ILE A 61 -1.53 -15.87 -2.03
C ILE A 61 -1.22 -17.16 -1.25
N ALA A 62 0.00 -17.22 -0.72
CA ALA A 62 0.46 -18.25 0.19
C ALA A 62 0.25 -17.77 1.62
N GLY A 63 -0.51 -18.51 2.43
CA GLY A 63 -0.86 -18.07 3.78
C GLY A 63 -1.12 -19.20 4.77
N PRO A 64 -1.30 -18.86 6.05
CA PRO A 64 -1.43 -19.84 7.13
C PRO A 64 -2.71 -20.65 7.01
N VAL A 65 -2.75 -21.81 7.66
CA VAL A 65 -3.95 -22.67 7.67
C VAL A 65 -5.11 -21.99 8.39
N SER A 66 -4.79 -21.32 9.49
CA SER A 66 -5.73 -20.58 10.33
C SER A 66 -5.14 -19.20 10.56
N TYR A 67 -5.91 -18.16 10.26
CA TYR A 67 -5.53 -16.79 10.57
C TYR A 67 -6.16 -16.40 11.91
N PRO A 68 -5.39 -15.98 12.93
CA PRO A 68 -5.88 -15.93 14.31
C PRO A 68 -6.71 -14.68 14.64
N TRP A 69 -6.89 -13.75 13.69
CA TRP A 69 -7.64 -12.52 13.89
C TRP A 69 -8.76 -12.30 12.87
N GLY A 70 -9.80 -11.59 13.34
CA GLY A 70 -10.96 -11.22 12.53
C GLY A 70 -11.85 -12.41 12.18
N PRO A 71 -12.78 -12.21 11.23
CA PRO A 71 -13.68 -13.26 10.77
C PRO A 71 -12.92 -14.45 10.16
N SER A 72 -13.53 -15.63 10.24
CA SER A 72 -13.03 -16.83 9.56
C SER A 72 -12.78 -16.56 8.07
N ARG A 73 -11.67 -17.07 7.57
CA ARG A 73 -11.21 -16.88 6.20
C ARG A 73 -11.28 -18.21 5.46
N PRO A 74 -11.67 -18.22 4.17
CA PRO A 74 -11.44 -19.37 3.32
C PRO A 74 -9.96 -19.75 3.31
N ARG A 75 -9.67 -21.01 2.99
CA ARG A 75 -8.29 -21.47 2.86
C ARG A 75 -7.58 -20.65 1.77
N TYR A 76 -6.38 -20.17 2.10
CA TYR A 76 -5.50 -19.55 1.10
C TYR A 76 -5.19 -20.52 -0.06
N PRO A 77 -5.03 -20.02 -1.30
CA PRO A 77 -4.71 -20.86 -2.45
C PRO A 77 -3.47 -21.75 -2.23
N TYR A 78 -2.46 -21.22 -1.54
CA TYR A 78 -1.23 -21.91 -1.19
C TYR A 78 -0.99 -21.91 0.33
N ARG A 79 -0.26 -22.91 0.82
CA ARG A 79 0.26 -22.93 2.20
C ARG A 79 1.32 -21.84 2.37
N ALA A 80 1.43 -21.32 3.59
CA ALA A 80 2.48 -20.39 3.98
C ALA A 80 3.87 -20.92 3.63
N HIS A 81 4.79 -20.00 3.38
CA HIS A 81 6.21 -20.33 3.27
C HIS A 81 6.75 -20.73 4.63
N GLU A 82 7.77 -21.57 4.63
CA GLU A 82 8.55 -21.83 5.84
C GLU A 82 9.15 -20.51 6.37
N ILE A 83 9.05 -20.31 7.68
CA ILE A 83 9.54 -19.08 8.32
C ILE A 83 11.08 -19.06 8.33
N ASN A 84 11.68 -17.90 8.10
CA ASN A 84 13.13 -17.72 8.15
C ASN A 84 13.61 -17.36 9.58
N GLY A 85 14.92 -17.19 9.77
CA GLY A 85 15.50 -16.83 11.07
C GLY A 85 14.92 -15.54 11.66
N ALA A 86 14.71 -14.48 10.86
CA ALA A 86 14.10 -13.24 11.34
C ALA A 86 12.66 -13.45 11.83
N ALA A 87 11.92 -14.29 11.11
CA ALA A 87 10.53 -14.59 11.40
C ALA A 87 10.37 -15.45 12.65
N ALA A 88 11.30 -16.38 12.90
CA ALA A 88 11.37 -17.15 14.14
C ALA A 88 11.64 -16.28 15.37
N LEU A 89 12.44 -15.22 15.23
CA LEU A 89 12.70 -14.28 16.33
C LEU A 89 11.48 -13.41 16.66
N LEU A 90 10.72 -12.96 15.65
CA LEU A 90 9.44 -12.30 15.91
C LEU A 90 8.49 -13.23 16.65
N ALA A 91 8.36 -14.49 16.21
CA ALA A 91 7.51 -15.48 16.86
C ALA A 91 7.86 -15.65 18.35
N ARG A 92 9.15 -15.87 18.66
CA ARG A 92 9.65 -15.95 20.05
C ARG A 92 9.33 -14.70 20.87
N GLY A 93 9.53 -13.52 20.29
CA GLY A 93 9.24 -12.25 20.96
C GLY A 93 7.76 -12.06 21.25
N ALA A 94 6.90 -12.37 20.28
CA ALA A 94 5.45 -12.35 20.46
C ALA A 94 5.01 -13.34 21.54
N GLU A 95 5.50 -14.57 21.53
CA GLU A 95 5.22 -15.58 22.56
C GLU A 95 5.65 -15.14 23.95
N ALA A 96 6.85 -14.56 24.10
CA ALA A 96 7.35 -14.04 25.36
C ALA A 96 6.49 -12.90 25.93
N MET A 97 5.81 -12.14 25.06
CA MET A 97 4.85 -11.10 25.45
C MET A 97 3.43 -11.65 25.67
N GLY A 98 3.16 -12.92 25.37
CA GLY A 98 1.82 -13.49 25.38
C GLY A 98 0.95 -13.07 24.19
N TYR A 99 1.55 -12.56 23.12
CA TYR A 99 0.86 -12.16 21.90
C TYR A 99 0.75 -13.30 20.91
N LYS A 100 -0.40 -13.39 20.24
CA LYS A 100 -0.56 -14.27 19.09
C LYS A 100 0.33 -13.81 17.94
N TRP A 101 0.81 -14.75 17.15
CA TRP A 101 1.51 -14.52 15.89
C TRP A 101 1.06 -15.57 14.86
N THR A 102 1.36 -15.34 13.58
CA THR A 102 1.14 -16.32 12.51
C THR A 102 2.10 -16.03 11.34
N GLU A 103 2.20 -16.97 10.41
CA GLU A 103 2.84 -16.75 9.12
C GLU A 103 2.09 -15.69 8.31
N THR A 104 2.82 -14.76 7.72
CA THR A 104 2.20 -13.68 6.95
C THR A 104 1.67 -14.22 5.61
N PRO A 105 0.44 -13.87 5.21
CA PRO A 105 -0.02 -14.14 3.85
C PRO A 105 0.76 -13.29 2.84
N LEU A 106 1.43 -13.95 1.89
CA LEU A 106 2.29 -13.31 0.89
C LEU A 106 1.86 -13.65 -0.54
N ALA A 107 1.92 -12.66 -1.42
CA ALA A 107 1.77 -12.81 -2.87
C ALA A 107 3.03 -13.40 -3.52
N THR A 108 3.41 -14.59 -3.09
CA THR A 108 4.48 -15.40 -3.69
C THR A 108 4.11 -16.87 -3.60
N VAL A 109 4.23 -17.61 -4.70
CA VAL A 109 3.80 -19.02 -4.72
C VAL A 109 4.78 -19.91 -3.93
N SER A 110 4.24 -20.77 -3.06
CA SER A 110 5.03 -21.75 -2.27
C SER A 110 5.14 -23.13 -2.94
N ALA A 111 4.37 -23.35 -4.01
CA ALA A 111 4.51 -24.47 -4.92
C ALA A 111 4.18 -24.01 -6.35
N PRO A 112 4.60 -24.76 -7.40
CA PRO A 112 4.37 -24.34 -8.79
C PRO A 112 2.88 -24.09 -9.10
N ARG A 113 2.61 -23.11 -9.97
CA ARG A 113 1.27 -22.77 -10.45
C ARG A 113 1.27 -22.36 -11.92
N GLY A 114 0.67 -23.18 -12.80
CA GLY A 114 0.70 -22.88 -14.23
C GLY A 114 2.13 -22.65 -14.69
N ASP A 115 2.41 -21.47 -15.24
CA ASP A 115 3.75 -21.08 -15.73
C ASP A 115 4.68 -20.52 -14.63
N PHE A 116 4.23 -20.43 -13.37
CA PHE A 116 5.01 -19.87 -12.27
C PHE A 116 5.75 -20.97 -11.50
N PRO A 117 7.10 -20.94 -11.45
CA PRO A 117 7.86 -21.85 -10.60
C PRO A 117 7.70 -21.48 -9.12
N SER A 118 8.00 -22.44 -8.23
CA SER A 118 7.99 -22.17 -6.79
C SER A 118 9.03 -21.12 -6.38
N CYS A 119 8.78 -20.43 -5.26
CA CYS A 119 9.76 -19.54 -4.67
C CYS A 119 11.03 -20.30 -4.27
N VAL A 120 12.18 -19.76 -4.66
CA VAL A 120 13.52 -20.31 -4.34
C VAL A 120 14.19 -19.59 -3.16
N ASN A 121 13.41 -18.88 -2.35
CA ASN A 121 13.83 -18.27 -1.07
C ASN A 121 15.07 -17.37 -1.14
N ARG A 122 15.25 -16.63 -2.24
CA ARG A 122 16.41 -15.73 -2.43
C ARG A 122 16.42 -14.49 -1.54
N GLY A 123 15.25 -14.00 -1.11
CA GLY A 123 15.10 -12.78 -0.30
C GLY A 123 15.23 -11.45 -1.04
N PHE A 124 15.42 -11.48 -2.36
CA PHE A 124 15.53 -10.29 -3.22
C PHE A 124 14.18 -9.63 -3.58
N CYS A 125 13.09 -9.98 -2.89
CA CYS A 125 11.72 -9.67 -3.31
C CYS A 125 11.46 -8.17 -3.57
N ARG A 126 12.09 -7.29 -2.78
CA ARG A 126 11.99 -5.83 -2.95
C ARG A 126 12.80 -5.26 -4.11
N GLY A 127 13.78 -6.00 -4.63
CA GLY A 127 14.53 -5.67 -5.84
C GLY A 127 13.94 -6.30 -7.11
N GLY A 128 12.80 -7.00 -7.00
CA GLY A 128 12.22 -7.80 -8.08
C GLY A 128 12.48 -9.31 -7.91
N CYS A 129 11.74 -10.13 -8.64
CA CYS A 129 11.87 -11.59 -8.57
C CYS A 129 12.41 -12.14 -9.88
N SER A 130 13.61 -12.70 -9.84
CA SER A 130 14.26 -13.28 -11.02
C SER A 130 13.62 -14.57 -11.55
N THR A 131 12.63 -15.12 -10.85
CA THR A 131 11.96 -16.39 -11.22
C THR A 131 10.46 -16.22 -11.43
N ASN A 132 9.91 -15.01 -11.31
CA ASN A 132 8.46 -14.75 -11.38
C ASN A 132 7.59 -15.54 -10.38
N ALA A 133 8.18 -16.07 -9.29
CA ALA A 133 7.42 -16.70 -8.20
C ALA A 133 6.64 -15.66 -7.38
N LYS A 134 7.19 -14.44 -7.25
CA LYS A 134 6.52 -13.27 -6.68
C LYS A 134 5.42 -12.79 -7.61
N GLN A 135 4.18 -12.91 -7.15
CA GLN A 135 3.02 -12.40 -7.86
C GLN A 135 2.96 -10.88 -7.74
N SER A 136 2.31 -10.23 -8.70
CA SER A 136 2.20 -8.77 -8.80
C SER A 136 1.23 -8.42 -9.93
N GLN A 137 0.89 -7.13 -10.07
CA GLN A 137 0.08 -6.70 -11.22
C GLN A 137 0.80 -6.99 -12.54
N LEU A 138 2.14 -6.85 -12.58
CA LEU A 138 2.98 -7.14 -13.74
C LEU A 138 2.94 -8.61 -14.17
N VAL A 139 2.89 -9.53 -13.22
CA VAL A 139 2.98 -10.98 -13.48
C VAL A 139 1.59 -11.61 -13.66
N THR A 140 0.57 -11.05 -13.01
CA THR A 140 -0.75 -11.67 -12.93
C THR A 140 -1.79 -11.00 -13.84
N TYR A 141 -2.13 -9.73 -13.58
CA TYR A 141 -3.27 -9.08 -14.25
C TYR A 141 -2.90 -8.47 -15.61
N ILE A 142 -1.70 -7.90 -15.74
CA ILE A 142 -1.25 -7.28 -17.00
C ILE A 142 -1.19 -8.29 -18.15
N PRO A 143 -0.59 -9.49 -18.00
CA PRO A 143 -0.59 -10.49 -19.07
C PRO A 143 -2.01 -10.97 -19.42
N ARG A 144 -2.91 -11.09 -18.44
CA ARG A 144 -4.32 -11.43 -18.67
C ARG A 144 -5.03 -10.34 -19.48
N ALA A 145 -4.78 -9.07 -19.17
CA ALA A 145 -5.35 -7.93 -19.90
C ALA A 145 -4.86 -7.89 -21.35
N LEU A 146 -3.55 -8.07 -21.58
CA LEU A 146 -2.97 -8.14 -22.92
C LEU A 146 -3.59 -9.30 -23.74
N LYS A 147 -3.72 -10.49 -23.14
CA LYS A 147 -4.38 -11.64 -23.79
C LYS A 147 -5.85 -11.38 -24.12
N ALA A 148 -6.52 -10.54 -23.33
CA ALA A 148 -7.89 -10.11 -23.59
C ALA A 148 -8.01 -8.95 -24.60
N GLY A 149 -6.88 -8.46 -25.15
CA GLY A 149 -6.86 -7.43 -26.19
C GLY A 149 -6.56 -6.00 -25.68
N ALA A 150 -6.17 -5.84 -24.41
CA ALA A 150 -5.71 -4.54 -23.93
C ALA A 150 -4.37 -4.14 -24.58
N GLU A 151 -4.19 -2.84 -24.83
CA GLU A 151 -2.92 -2.25 -25.26
C GLU A 151 -2.23 -1.59 -24.07
N ILE A 152 -0.90 -1.73 -23.96
CA ILE A 152 -0.08 -1.00 -22.99
C ILE A 152 0.86 -0.07 -23.73
N ARG A 153 0.77 1.23 -23.41
CA ARG A 153 1.74 2.24 -23.83
C ARG A 153 2.60 2.63 -22.65
N ASP A 154 3.79 2.04 -22.59
CA ASP A 154 4.82 2.42 -21.63
C ASP A 154 5.47 3.76 -22.01
N LEU A 155 6.16 4.35 -21.04
CA LEU A 155 6.83 5.65 -21.19
C LEU A 155 5.91 6.79 -21.68
N ALA A 156 4.61 6.67 -21.43
CA ALA A 156 3.57 7.63 -21.79
C ALA A 156 3.10 8.39 -20.55
N MET A 157 3.56 9.63 -20.37
CA MET A 157 3.15 10.47 -19.23
C MET A 157 1.84 11.18 -19.56
N VAL A 158 0.73 10.76 -18.93
CA VAL A 158 -0.55 11.49 -19.01
C VAL A 158 -0.43 12.79 -18.21
N GLY A 159 -0.66 13.93 -18.85
CA GLY A 159 -0.57 15.25 -18.23
C GLY A 159 -1.92 15.91 -17.97
N ARG A 160 -2.94 15.56 -18.77
CA ARG A 160 -4.26 16.20 -18.70
C ARG A 160 -5.36 15.26 -19.19
N ILE A 161 -6.52 15.31 -18.53
CA ILE A 161 -7.78 14.74 -19.01
C ILE A 161 -8.56 15.86 -19.70
N GLU A 162 -9.02 15.61 -20.92
CA GLU A 162 -9.87 16.55 -21.66
C GLU A 162 -11.35 16.27 -21.35
N VAL A 163 -12.14 17.32 -21.13
CA VAL A 163 -13.60 17.25 -20.96
C VAL A 163 -14.28 18.12 -22.02
N ASP A 164 -15.52 17.77 -22.38
CA ASP A 164 -16.38 18.62 -23.21
C ASP A 164 -17.12 19.70 -22.39
N ASP A 165 -17.88 20.56 -23.08
CA ASP A 165 -18.66 21.63 -22.47
C ASP A 165 -19.73 21.11 -21.50
N ALA A 166 -20.22 19.88 -21.73
CA ALA A 166 -21.16 19.20 -20.85
C ALA A 166 -20.48 18.64 -19.57
N GLY A 167 -19.15 18.65 -19.50
CA GLY A 167 -18.36 18.16 -18.37
C GLY A 167 -18.06 16.67 -18.43
N THR A 168 -18.15 16.04 -19.61
CA THR A 168 -17.87 14.62 -19.84
C THR A 168 -16.46 14.45 -20.37
N ALA A 169 -15.70 13.47 -19.85
CA ALA A 169 -14.34 13.21 -20.32
C ALA A 169 -14.33 12.73 -21.78
N ARG A 170 -13.42 13.25 -22.61
CA ARG A 170 -13.28 12.88 -24.03
C ARG A 170 -12.03 12.05 -24.32
N GLY A 171 -11.07 12.05 -23.41
CA GLY A 171 -9.78 11.43 -23.63
C GLY A 171 -8.69 12.01 -22.74
N VAL A 172 -7.45 11.66 -23.04
CA VAL A 172 -6.27 12.09 -22.30
C VAL A 172 -5.19 12.61 -23.24
N HIS A 173 -4.49 13.65 -22.78
CA HIS A 173 -3.26 14.15 -23.39
C HIS A 173 -2.07 13.49 -22.70
N TYR A 174 -1.21 12.83 -23.47
CA TYR A 174 -0.02 12.16 -22.96
C TYR A 174 1.22 12.52 -23.76
N HIS A 175 2.37 12.63 -23.07
CA HIS A 175 3.66 12.86 -23.69
C HIS A 175 4.39 11.52 -23.91
N ARG A 176 4.82 11.26 -25.15
CA ARG A 176 5.62 10.10 -25.55
C ARG A 176 6.44 10.44 -26.79
N GLU A 177 7.67 9.94 -26.87
CA GLU A 177 8.55 10.14 -28.03
C GLU A 177 8.78 11.64 -28.36
N GLY A 178 8.90 12.47 -27.32
CA GLY A 178 9.23 13.90 -27.45
C GLY A 178 8.07 14.83 -27.83
N GLN A 179 6.83 14.33 -27.91
CA GLN A 179 5.67 15.15 -28.25
C GLN A 179 4.40 14.74 -27.48
N TRP A 180 3.43 15.65 -27.46
CA TRP A 180 2.10 15.43 -26.88
C TRP A 180 1.14 14.80 -27.89
N HIS A 181 0.40 13.80 -27.43
CA HIS A 181 -0.61 13.08 -28.20
C HIS A 181 -1.95 13.15 -27.50
N PHE A 182 -3.04 13.16 -28.27
CA PHE A 182 -4.39 13.04 -27.73
C PHE A 182 -4.98 11.65 -28.02
N GLN A 183 -5.33 10.91 -26.97
CA GLN A 183 -6.06 9.64 -27.08
C GLN A 183 -7.51 9.85 -26.66
N ARG A 184 -8.42 9.74 -27.64
CA ARG A 184 -9.86 9.73 -27.38
C ARG A 184 -10.25 8.49 -26.56
N ALA A 185 -11.16 8.67 -25.61
CA ALA A 185 -11.71 7.60 -24.80
C ALA A 185 -13.17 7.90 -24.44
N LYS A 186 -14.03 6.87 -24.49
CA LYS A 186 -15.42 6.98 -24.01
C LYS A 186 -15.51 6.99 -22.48
N HIS A 187 -14.55 6.36 -21.81
CA HIS A 187 -14.42 6.27 -20.35
C HIS A 187 -12.97 6.45 -19.97
N VAL A 188 -12.72 7.11 -18.83
CA VAL A 188 -11.38 7.31 -18.29
C VAL A 188 -11.31 6.72 -16.88
N ILE A 189 -10.28 5.93 -16.59
CA ILE A 189 -10.00 5.39 -15.25
C ILE A 189 -8.61 5.88 -14.83
N VAL A 190 -8.56 6.64 -13.74
CA VAL A 190 -7.32 7.15 -13.16
C VAL A 190 -6.83 6.20 -12.08
N ALA A 191 -5.57 5.77 -12.18
CA ALA A 191 -4.91 4.85 -11.25
C ALA A 191 -3.46 5.30 -10.95
N GLY A 192 -3.26 6.61 -10.74
CA GLY A 192 -1.97 7.25 -10.49
C GLY A 192 -1.47 7.16 -9.04
N TYR A 193 -2.17 6.42 -8.18
CA TYR A 193 -1.89 6.32 -6.74
C TYR A 193 -2.04 7.68 -6.02
N ALA A 194 -1.81 7.71 -4.71
CA ALA A 194 -2.20 8.84 -3.87
C ALA A 194 -1.46 10.17 -4.12
N ILE A 195 -0.47 10.22 -5.03
CA ILE A 195 0.23 11.45 -5.42
C ILE A 195 -0.08 11.86 -6.86
N GLU A 196 0.11 10.98 -7.84
CA GLU A 196 -0.09 11.37 -9.25
C GLU A 196 -1.58 11.46 -9.63
N THR A 197 -2.47 10.75 -8.93
CA THR A 197 -3.92 10.91 -9.12
C THR A 197 -4.40 12.33 -8.83
N PRO A 198 -4.23 12.88 -7.62
CA PRO A 198 -4.63 14.28 -7.37
C PRO A 198 -3.85 15.25 -8.25
N ARG A 199 -2.56 15.01 -8.52
CA ARG A 199 -1.78 15.86 -9.44
C ARG A 199 -2.40 15.94 -10.83
N LEU A 200 -2.78 14.80 -11.43
CA LEU A 200 -3.42 14.76 -12.75
C LEU A 200 -4.77 15.49 -12.74
N LEU A 201 -5.59 15.26 -11.71
CA LEU A 201 -6.90 15.91 -11.58
C LEU A 201 -6.78 17.43 -11.47
N LEU A 202 -5.84 17.92 -10.65
CA LEU A 202 -5.55 19.34 -10.49
C LEU A 202 -4.98 19.97 -11.78
N ASN A 203 -4.06 19.29 -12.46
CA ASN A 203 -3.52 19.74 -13.75
C ASN A 203 -4.56 19.72 -14.89
N SER A 204 -5.72 19.10 -14.66
CA SER A 204 -6.80 19.00 -15.65
C SER A 204 -7.89 20.07 -15.49
N ALA A 205 -7.60 21.16 -14.77
CA ALA A 205 -8.53 22.28 -14.59
C ALA A 205 -9.04 22.87 -15.92
N THR A 206 -10.27 23.38 -15.89
CA THR A 206 -10.93 24.09 -16.99
C THR A 206 -11.73 25.28 -16.44
N ASP A 207 -12.33 26.11 -17.28
CA ASP A 207 -13.21 27.19 -16.80
C ASP A 207 -14.41 26.68 -16.00
N ARG A 208 -14.91 25.48 -16.31
CA ARG A 208 -15.97 24.80 -15.56
C ARG A 208 -15.47 24.15 -14.28
N PHE A 209 -14.25 23.64 -14.29
CA PHE A 209 -13.60 22.95 -13.18
C PHE A 209 -12.32 23.70 -12.76
N ARG A 210 -12.49 24.92 -12.23
CA ARG A 210 -11.37 25.86 -11.99
C ARG A 210 -10.31 25.31 -11.03
N ASP A 211 -10.75 24.53 -10.03
CA ASP A 211 -9.88 23.94 -9.02
C ASP A 211 -9.47 22.49 -9.35
N GLY A 212 -9.60 22.07 -10.61
CA GLY A 212 -9.30 20.72 -11.07
C GLY A 212 -10.53 19.83 -11.20
N LEU A 213 -10.38 18.73 -11.94
CA LEU A 213 -11.46 17.77 -12.19
C LEU A 213 -11.84 17.00 -10.92
N SER A 214 -13.13 16.70 -10.75
CA SER A 214 -13.68 15.98 -9.59
C SER A 214 -13.45 16.68 -8.24
N ASN A 215 -13.21 18.00 -8.25
CA ASN A 215 -12.86 18.75 -7.05
C ASN A 215 -13.98 19.67 -6.54
N SER A 216 -15.25 19.39 -6.83
CA SER A 216 -16.36 20.22 -6.31
C SER A 216 -16.44 20.23 -4.77
N SER A 217 -15.98 19.17 -4.11
CA SER A 217 -15.85 19.12 -2.64
C SER A 217 -14.62 19.86 -2.09
N GLY A 218 -13.68 20.27 -2.95
CA GLY A 218 -12.38 20.81 -2.52
C GLY A 218 -11.47 19.78 -1.85
N LEU A 219 -11.77 18.48 -1.96
CA LEU A 219 -11.06 17.38 -1.28
C LEU A 219 -9.98 16.71 -2.13
N VAL A 220 -9.89 16.98 -3.44
CA VAL A 220 -8.80 16.43 -4.26
C VAL A 220 -7.46 16.90 -3.69
N GLY A 221 -6.57 15.94 -3.44
CA GLY A 221 -5.28 16.15 -2.83
C GLY A 221 -5.30 16.17 -1.31
N ARG A 222 -6.43 16.37 -0.62
CA ARG A 222 -6.52 16.44 0.86
C ARG A 222 -6.68 15.07 1.50
N ASN A 223 -6.50 14.98 2.82
CA ASN A 223 -6.57 13.73 3.58
C ASN A 223 -5.46 12.74 3.18
N LEU A 224 -4.30 13.27 2.78
CA LEU A 224 -3.14 12.44 2.52
C LEU A 224 -2.76 11.69 3.80
N MET A 225 -2.93 10.38 3.78
CA MET A 225 -2.49 9.47 4.84
C MET A 225 -1.24 8.73 4.37
N VAL A 226 -0.28 8.53 5.28
CA VAL A 226 0.95 7.77 5.00
C VAL A 226 1.28 6.89 6.19
N GLN A 227 0.94 5.60 6.13
CA GLN A 227 1.12 4.64 7.23
C GLN A 227 2.53 4.73 7.86
N SER A 228 2.58 4.66 9.19
CA SER A 228 3.83 4.58 9.95
C SER A 228 4.55 3.30 9.60
N ASN A 229 5.87 3.39 9.47
CA ASN A 229 6.71 2.27 9.04
C ASN A 229 7.99 2.20 9.86
N GLN A 230 7.95 2.68 11.11
CA GLN A 230 9.09 2.66 12.04
C GLN A 230 9.52 1.23 12.35
N ALA A 231 10.77 1.08 12.76
CA ALA A 231 11.36 -0.22 13.05
C ALA A 231 12.19 -0.20 14.32
N VAL A 232 12.36 -1.37 14.92
CA VAL A 232 13.36 -1.61 15.96
C VAL A 232 14.26 -2.74 15.49
N TYR A 233 15.56 -2.55 15.67
CA TYR A 233 16.57 -3.53 15.28
C TYR A 233 17.47 -3.84 16.45
N GLY A 234 18.11 -5.01 16.42
CA GLY A 234 19.10 -5.44 17.40
C GLY A 234 19.98 -6.56 16.86
N VAL A 235 20.91 -7.03 17.69
CA VAL A 235 21.87 -8.08 17.38
C VAL A 235 21.65 -9.27 18.30
N MET A 236 21.58 -10.47 17.72
CA MET A 236 21.51 -11.73 18.45
C MET A 236 22.89 -12.36 18.60
N ASP A 237 23.09 -13.20 19.62
CA ASP A 237 24.28 -14.06 19.70
C ASP A 237 24.27 -15.13 18.60
N GLU A 238 23.09 -15.70 18.33
CA GLU A 238 22.91 -16.71 17.29
C GLU A 238 22.95 -16.11 15.87
N ALA A 239 23.37 -16.92 14.89
CA ALA A 239 23.32 -16.52 13.49
C ALA A 239 21.87 -16.60 12.97
N VAL A 240 21.34 -15.46 12.53
CA VAL A 240 19.95 -15.30 12.08
C VAL A 240 19.84 -15.42 10.55
N ARG A 241 20.81 -14.87 9.81
CA ARG A 241 20.80 -14.75 8.33
C ARG A 241 19.47 -14.18 7.82
N TRP A 242 19.02 -13.11 8.48
CA TRP A 242 17.70 -12.51 8.38
C TRP A 242 17.19 -12.15 6.97
N ASN A 243 18.09 -12.05 5.99
CA ASN A 243 17.76 -11.71 4.60
C ASN A 243 17.39 -12.92 3.73
N LYS A 244 17.41 -14.14 4.26
CA LYS A 244 17.08 -15.36 3.53
C LYS A 244 15.58 -15.58 3.49
N GLY A 245 15.04 -16.04 2.36
CA GLY A 245 13.59 -16.20 2.17
C GLY A 245 12.85 -14.87 1.97
N PRO A 246 11.56 -14.91 1.62
CA PRO A 246 10.74 -13.70 1.54
C PRO A 246 10.83 -12.83 2.81
N PRO A 247 10.77 -11.48 2.68
CA PRO A 247 10.66 -10.62 3.85
C PRO A 247 9.30 -10.81 4.55
N SER A 248 9.23 -10.43 5.82
CA SER A 248 7.96 -10.37 6.57
C SER A 248 7.19 -11.69 6.63
N LEU A 249 7.88 -12.82 6.82
CA LEU A 249 7.28 -14.15 6.88
C LEU A 249 6.42 -14.42 8.13
N THR A 250 6.54 -13.62 9.18
CA THR A 250 5.66 -13.65 10.35
C THR A 250 5.16 -12.27 10.74
N ILE A 251 4.00 -12.26 11.38
CA ILE A 251 3.27 -11.05 11.78
C ILE A 251 2.57 -11.26 13.12
N THR A 252 2.42 -10.17 13.87
CA THR A 252 1.38 -10.03 14.89
C THR A 252 0.50 -8.82 14.61
N GLU A 253 -0.81 -9.01 14.71
CA GLU A 253 -1.82 -7.96 14.65
C GLU A 253 -2.43 -7.65 16.04
N HIS A 254 -1.75 -8.02 17.13
CA HIS A 254 -2.30 -7.87 18.49
C HIS A 254 -2.93 -6.48 18.72
N TRP A 255 -2.20 -5.42 18.38
CA TRP A 255 -2.62 -4.03 18.56
C TRP A 255 -3.59 -3.48 17.49
N ASN A 256 -3.88 -4.26 16.44
CA ASN A 256 -5.02 -4.01 15.56
C ASN A 256 -6.35 -4.47 16.17
N TYR A 257 -6.32 -5.35 17.17
CA TYR A 257 -7.52 -5.95 17.79
C TYR A 257 -7.62 -5.72 19.31
N GLU A 258 -6.62 -5.08 19.93
CA GLU A 258 -6.73 -4.48 21.25
C GLU A 258 -7.21 -3.03 21.10
N ASP A 259 -8.38 -2.73 21.66
CA ASP A 259 -9.04 -1.43 21.55
C ASP A 259 -8.92 -0.61 22.85
N ARG A 260 -8.38 -1.18 23.94
CA ARG A 260 -8.01 -0.46 25.18
C ARG A 260 -6.60 0.11 25.06
N LYS A 261 -6.53 1.36 24.59
CA LYS A 261 -5.28 2.07 24.28
C LYS A 261 -5.50 3.58 24.33
N ASP A 262 -4.42 4.32 24.53
CA ASP A 262 -4.44 5.79 24.63
C ASP A 262 -4.34 6.51 23.27
N PHE A 263 -4.55 5.77 22.18
CA PHE A 263 -4.55 6.27 20.80
C PHE A 263 -5.61 5.57 19.95
N PHE A 264 -6.09 6.26 18.93
CA PHE A 264 -6.94 5.71 17.88
C PHE A 264 -6.11 5.02 16.80
N GLY A 265 -6.74 4.08 16.09
CA GLY A 265 -6.07 3.29 15.06
C GLY A 265 -5.47 2.01 15.61
N GLY A 266 -4.71 1.32 14.78
CA GLY A 266 -3.98 0.12 15.17
C GLY A 266 -2.73 -0.04 14.33
N TYR A 267 -1.88 -0.98 14.75
CA TYR A 267 -0.75 -1.41 13.95
C TYR A 267 -0.55 -2.92 14.05
N CYS A 268 0.08 -3.47 13.02
CA CYS A 268 0.78 -4.74 13.09
C CYS A 268 2.29 -4.49 13.06
N TRP A 269 3.08 -5.50 13.45
CA TRP A 269 4.49 -5.53 13.09
C TRP A 269 4.90 -6.88 12.55
N MET A 270 5.93 -6.84 11.70
CA MET A 270 6.41 -7.98 10.94
C MET A 270 7.92 -8.10 11.07
N ALA A 271 8.40 -9.33 10.86
CA ALA A 271 9.83 -9.58 10.80
C ALA A 271 10.44 -8.88 9.59
N GLN A 272 11.64 -8.34 9.75
CA GLN A 272 12.38 -7.72 8.66
C GLN A 272 13.81 -8.20 8.59
N GLY A 273 14.31 -8.27 7.36
CA GLY A 273 15.68 -8.58 7.03
C GLY A 273 16.08 -7.85 5.73
N PRO A 274 16.44 -6.56 5.79
CA PRO A 274 16.89 -5.82 4.62
C PRO A 274 18.12 -6.47 3.99
N LEU A 275 18.30 -6.33 2.68
CA LEU A 275 19.52 -6.80 1.99
C LEU A 275 20.75 -6.00 2.46
N PRO A 276 21.98 -6.50 2.26
CA PRO A 276 23.18 -5.88 2.84
C PRO A 276 23.37 -4.41 2.41
N LEU A 277 23.03 -4.09 1.17
CA LEU A 277 23.12 -2.72 0.64
C LEU A 277 22.07 -1.79 1.26
N GLU A 278 20.84 -2.26 1.43
CA GLU A 278 19.79 -1.48 2.10
C GLU A 278 20.12 -1.30 3.58
N TRP A 279 20.70 -2.32 4.22
CA TRP A 279 21.11 -2.26 5.62
C TRP A 279 22.28 -1.31 5.85
N SER A 280 23.30 -1.32 4.99
CA SER A 280 24.42 -0.38 5.11
C SER A 280 23.95 1.08 4.95
N ALA A 281 23.01 1.34 4.03
CA ALA A 281 22.37 2.65 3.90
C ALA A 281 21.56 3.03 5.15
N ALA A 282 20.85 2.09 5.77
CA ALA A 282 20.14 2.32 7.03
C ALA A 282 21.10 2.65 8.18
N MET A 283 22.22 1.93 8.31
CA MET A 283 23.27 2.21 9.30
C MET A 283 23.89 3.59 9.10
N SER A 284 24.19 3.95 7.85
CA SER A 284 24.74 5.25 7.52
C SER A 284 23.77 6.40 7.79
N SER A 285 22.51 6.27 7.36
CA SER A 285 21.51 7.33 7.51
C SER A 285 21.00 7.49 8.94
N SER A 286 20.69 6.39 9.62
CA SER A 286 20.02 6.38 10.93
C SER A 286 21.02 6.42 12.10
N ARG A 287 22.14 5.68 12.00
CA ARG A 287 23.17 5.65 13.05
C ARG A 287 24.40 6.49 12.74
N LYS A 288 24.41 7.20 11.61
CA LYS A 288 25.52 8.09 11.18
C LYS A 288 26.88 7.38 11.09
N LEU A 289 26.87 6.07 10.79
CA LEU A 289 28.07 5.26 10.66
C LEU A 289 28.68 5.38 9.25
N TRP A 290 30.01 5.48 9.19
CA TRP A 290 30.77 5.55 7.93
C TRP A 290 32.17 4.93 8.12
N GLY A 291 32.87 4.66 7.01
CA GLY A 291 34.23 4.14 7.03
C GLY A 291 34.40 2.84 7.85
N ALA A 292 35.38 2.83 8.74
CA ALA A 292 35.71 1.66 9.56
C ALA A 292 34.56 1.23 10.49
N GLY A 293 33.85 2.20 11.11
CA GLY A 293 32.74 1.90 12.02
C GLY A 293 31.55 1.27 11.30
N LEU A 294 31.25 1.71 10.07
CA LEU A 294 30.24 1.04 9.24
C LEU A 294 30.68 -0.39 8.89
N ARG A 295 31.95 -0.59 8.51
CA ARG A 295 32.48 -1.92 8.16
C ARG A 295 32.40 -2.89 9.34
N GLU A 296 32.78 -2.44 10.54
CA GLU A 296 32.68 -3.21 11.77
C GLU A 296 31.22 -3.56 12.07
N LYS A 297 30.30 -2.59 12.00
CA LYS A 297 28.89 -2.87 12.24
C LYS A 297 28.26 -3.81 11.22
N MET A 298 28.72 -3.76 9.97
CA MET A 298 28.28 -4.70 8.93
C MET A 298 28.79 -6.13 9.14
N ALA A 299 29.80 -6.36 9.99
CA ALA A 299 30.22 -7.72 10.37
C ALA A 299 29.11 -8.46 11.14
N ASP A 300 28.28 -7.74 11.90
CA ASP A 300 27.12 -8.28 12.61
C ASP A 300 25.97 -8.68 11.68
N TYR A 301 26.06 -8.44 10.37
CA TYR A 301 24.90 -8.51 9.46
C TYR A 301 24.12 -9.84 9.54
N ASN A 302 24.82 -10.97 9.69
CA ASN A 302 24.17 -12.28 9.79
C ASN A 302 23.55 -12.57 11.16
N HIS A 303 23.75 -11.70 12.14
CA HIS A 303 23.24 -11.80 13.51
C HIS A 303 22.14 -10.77 13.81
N GLN A 304 21.75 -9.95 12.82
CA GLN A 304 20.76 -8.91 13.02
C GLN A 304 19.34 -9.49 13.13
N VAL A 305 18.51 -8.78 13.89
CA VAL A 305 17.06 -8.97 13.97
C VAL A 305 16.36 -7.61 13.79
N GLY A 306 15.19 -7.61 13.16
CA GLY A 306 14.41 -6.41 12.94
C GLY A 306 12.92 -6.66 12.99
N LEU A 307 12.20 -5.77 13.66
CA LEU A 307 10.75 -5.68 13.64
C LEU A 307 10.35 -4.35 13.02
N LYS A 308 9.34 -4.37 12.15
CA LYS A 308 8.86 -3.15 11.49
C LYS A 308 7.35 -3.08 11.51
N MET A 309 6.84 -1.92 11.93
CA MET A 309 5.42 -1.70 12.06
C MET A 309 4.78 -1.32 10.72
N VAL A 310 3.48 -1.55 10.61
CA VAL A 310 2.57 -0.85 9.70
C VAL A 310 1.43 -0.33 10.55
N GLY A 311 1.34 0.98 10.71
CA GLY A 311 0.33 1.60 11.58
C GLY A 311 -0.57 2.58 10.84
N GLU A 312 -1.83 2.62 11.28
CA GLU A 312 -2.88 3.49 10.74
C GLU A 312 -2.58 4.96 11.00
N MET A 313 -2.71 5.80 9.97
CA MET A 313 -2.69 7.26 10.13
C MET A 313 -4.09 7.82 9.98
N LEU A 314 -4.44 8.78 10.83
CA LEU A 314 -5.72 9.47 10.74
C LEU A 314 -5.78 10.41 9.52
N PRO A 315 -6.94 10.52 8.85
CA PRO A 315 -7.11 11.49 7.77
C PRO A 315 -7.09 12.93 8.34
N SER A 316 -6.36 13.82 7.70
CA SER A 316 -6.29 15.25 8.04
C SER A 316 -6.42 16.13 6.79
N LEU A 317 -7.23 17.19 6.87
CA LEU A 317 -7.39 18.16 5.78
C LEU A 317 -6.13 18.99 5.50
N ASP A 318 -5.23 19.08 6.49
CA ASP A 318 -3.96 19.80 6.37
C ASP A 318 -2.92 19.00 5.59
N ASN A 319 -2.98 17.68 5.73
CA ASN A 319 -2.15 16.75 4.96
C ASN A 319 -2.67 16.67 3.53
N ARG A 320 -1.88 17.18 2.58
CA ARG A 320 -2.35 17.36 1.21
C ARG A 320 -1.26 17.32 0.13
N VAL A 321 -1.72 17.07 -1.08
CA VAL A 321 -1.01 17.23 -2.35
C VAL A 321 -1.61 18.42 -3.08
N THR A 322 -0.78 19.40 -3.44
CA THR A 322 -1.14 20.54 -4.30
C THR A 322 -0.16 20.61 -5.47
N LEU A 323 -0.40 21.53 -6.40
CA LEU A 323 0.57 21.84 -7.46
C LEU A 323 1.58 22.88 -6.96
N ALA A 324 2.84 22.75 -7.39
CA ALA A 324 3.87 23.77 -7.21
C ALA A 324 3.99 24.66 -8.47
N ASP A 325 4.64 25.80 -8.33
CA ASP A 325 5.01 26.63 -9.48
C ASP A 325 6.13 25.98 -10.33
N GLU A 326 6.95 25.15 -9.69
CA GLU A 326 8.00 24.36 -10.36
C GLU A 326 7.37 23.33 -11.31
N LYS A 327 8.02 23.14 -12.46
CA LYS A 327 7.55 22.22 -13.50
C LYS A 327 8.53 21.07 -13.70
N ASP A 328 8.01 19.91 -14.08
CA ASP A 328 8.81 18.75 -14.44
C ASP A 328 9.34 18.85 -15.88
N GLN A 329 10.04 17.81 -16.33
CA GLN A 329 10.61 17.72 -17.67
C GLN A 329 9.57 17.77 -18.82
N TYR A 330 8.27 17.64 -18.54
CA TYR A 330 7.19 17.73 -19.52
C TYR A 330 6.48 19.09 -19.46
N GLY A 331 6.96 20.03 -18.62
CA GLY A 331 6.32 21.31 -18.39
C GLY A 331 5.08 21.26 -17.49
N LEU A 332 4.84 20.13 -16.81
CA LEU A 332 3.72 19.97 -15.89
C LEU A 332 4.12 20.43 -14.49
N PRO A 333 3.28 21.22 -13.79
CA PRO A 333 3.47 21.50 -12.37
C PRO A 333 3.75 20.23 -11.56
N ILE A 334 4.78 20.25 -10.72
CA ILE A 334 5.13 19.11 -9.85
C ILE A 334 4.21 19.07 -8.62
N SER A 335 4.16 17.92 -7.96
CA SER A 335 3.41 17.78 -6.70
C SER A 335 4.15 18.46 -5.55
N ARG A 336 3.49 19.40 -4.87
CA ARG A 336 3.89 19.91 -3.55
C ARG A 336 3.14 19.15 -2.48
N ILE A 337 3.87 18.52 -1.57
CA ILE A 337 3.27 17.71 -0.52
C ILE A 337 3.47 18.39 0.83
N THR A 338 2.37 18.65 1.52
CA THR A 338 2.34 19.13 2.91
C THR A 338 1.90 17.97 3.77
N TYR A 339 2.74 17.57 4.72
CA TYR A 339 2.45 16.42 5.59
C TYR A 339 3.05 16.62 6.97
N SER A 340 2.26 16.32 7.99
CA SER A 340 2.71 16.14 9.37
C SER A 340 1.97 14.97 10.02
N TRP A 341 2.68 14.27 10.91
CA TRP A 341 2.02 13.41 11.88
C TRP A 341 1.18 14.27 12.83
N GLN A 342 0.03 13.73 13.22
CA GLN A 342 -0.82 14.29 14.27
C GLN A 342 -0.42 13.70 15.62
N ASP A 343 -0.96 14.24 16.72
CA ASP A 343 -0.58 13.80 18.06
C ASP A 343 -0.99 12.34 18.35
N ASN A 344 -2.13 11.93 17.81
CA ASN A 344 -2.54 10.52 17.80
C ASN A 344 -1.49 9.61 17.14
N ASP A 345 -1.03 10.01 15.94
CA ASP A 345 -0.08 9.24 15.16
C ASP A 345 1.25 9.08 15.92
N ARG A 346 1.74 10.17 16.53
CA ARG A 346 2.96 10.16 17.36
C ARG A 346 2.81 9.22 18.56
N THR A 347 1.67 9.27 19.24
CA THR A 347 1.39 8.42 20.41
C THR A 347 1.41 6.94 20.02
N MET A 348 0.74 6.57 18.92
CA MET A 348 0.76 5.22 18.39
C MET A 348 2.16 4.76 17.99
N ILE A 349 2.94 5.60 17.29
CA ILE A 349 4.31 5.28 16.86
C ILE A 349 5.19 4.99 18.07
N GLN A 350 5.13 5.83 19.11
CA GLN A 350 5.95 5.64 20.32
C GLN A 350 5.56 4.37 21.08
N HIS A 351 4.26 4.09 21.15
CA HIS A 351 3.76 2.84 21.73
C HIS A 351 4.30 1.61 20.96
N ALA A 352 4.17 1.60 19.63
CA ALA A 352 4.67 0.50 18.79
C ALA A 352 6.17 0.30 18.90
N LEU A 353 6.96 1.38 18.94
CA LEU A 353 8.41 1.32 19.13
C LEU A 353 8.78 0.73 20.50
N GLY A 354 8.05 1.09 21.56
CA GLY A 354 8.23 0.52 22.89
C GLY A 354 7.97 -0.98 22.93
N GLU A 355 6.85 -1.40 22.34
CA GLU A 355 6.45 -2.82 22.28
C GLU A 355 7.42 -3.67 21.43
N MET A 356 7.82 -3.18 20.26
CA MET A 356 8.81 -3.86 19.43
C MET A 356 10.19 -3.95 20.11
N GLN A 357 10.61 -2.91 20.84
CA GLN A 357 11.85 -2.95 21.62
C GLN A 357 11.78 -3.99 22.73
N ARG A 358 10.72 -3.97 23.54
CA ARG A 358 10.49 -4.96 24.59
C ARG A 358 10.49 -6.38 24.04
N SER A 359 9.86 -6.60 22.88
CA SER A 359 9.86 -7.89 22.18
C SER A 359 11.26 -8.40 21.88
N LEU A 360 12.19 -7.53 21.46
CA LEU A 360 13.56 -7.90 21.13
C LEU A 360 14.41 -8.11 22.40
N GLU A 361 14.23 -7.27 23.41
CA GLU A 361 14.93 -7.40 24.70
C GLU A 361 14.58 -8.72 25.41
N LEU A 362 13.30 -9.12 25.39
CA LEU A 362 12.84 -10.38 26.00
C LEU A 362 13.47 -11.64 25.39
N ILE A 363 13.91 -11.57 24.13
CA ILE A 363 14.58 -12.69 23.45
C ILE A 363 16.11 -12.59 23.50
N GLY A 364 16.65 -11.60 24.22
CA GLY A 364 18.09 -11.43 24.44
C GLY A 364 18.82 -10.61 23.37
N ALA A 365 18.12 -9.79 22.58
CA ALA A 365 18.77 -8.92 21.62
C ALA A 365 19.63 -7.85 22.30
N ARG A 366 20.83 -7.61 21.76
CA ARG A 366 21.81 -6.60 22.18
C ARG A 366 21.83 -5.43 21.19
N ASP A 367 22.39 -4.29 21.59
CA ASP A 367 22.51 -3.09 20.73
C ASP A 367 21.18 -2.72 20.04
N VAL A 368 20.10 -2.75 20.84
CA VAL A 368 18.74 -2.48 20.36
C VAL A 368 18.59 -0.98 20.09
N TRP A 369 18.08 -0.63 18.92
CA TRP A 369 17.90 0.77 18.51
C TRP A 369 16.65 0.97 17.64
N ARG A 370 16.13 2.20 17.66
CA ARG A 370 14.88 2.59 16.99
C ARG A 370 15.15 3.38 15.71
N GLN A 371 14.48 2.99 14.62
CA GLN A 371 14.34 3.79 13.42
C GLN A 371 13.01 4.56 13.47
N GLU A 372 13.09 5.84 13.83
CA GLU A 372 11.89 6.65 14.13
C GLU A 372 11.33 7.42 12.92
N ASN A 373 12.14 7.64 11.88
CA ASN A 373 11.77 8.44 10.71
C ASN A 373 11.57 7.58 9.48
N ASP A 374 10.42 6.89 9.39
CA ASP A 374 10.03 6.16 8.20
C ASP A 374 8.50 6.15 7.99
N THR A 375 8.08 6.05 6.75
CA THR A 375 6.67 6.12 6.31
C THR A 375 6.47 5.28 5.06
N ASN A 376 5.31 4.67 4.92
CA ASN A 376 4.95 3.83 3.78
C ASN A 376 3.47 3.98 3.43
N HIS A 377 3.04 3.45 2.29
CA HIS A 377 1.64 3.33 1.86
C HIS A 377 0.84 4.65 1.92
N LEU A 378 0.81 5.35 0.79
CA LEU A 378 0.10 6.62 0.64
C LEU A 378 -1.35 6.36 0.25
N ALA A 379 -2.27 7.14 0.80
CA ALA A 379 -3.70 6.96 0.56
C ALA A 379 -4.51 8.27 0.76
N GLY A 380 -5.78 8.24 0.35
CA GLY A 380 -6.82 9.18 0.79
C GLY A 380 -7.02 10.48 0.01
N THR A 381 -6.15 10.78 -0.95
CA THR A 381 -6.16 12.06 -1.69
C THR A 381 -7.28 12.23 -2.71
N ALA A 382 -8.14 11.23 -2.89
CA ALA A 382 -9.35 11.29 -3.70
C ALA A 382 -10.45 10.43 -3.05
N ARG A 383 -10.61 10.58 -1.72
CA ARG A 383 -11.43 9.67 -0.90
C ARG A 383 -12.84 9.44 -1.44
N MET A 384 -13.31 8.20 -1.30
CA MET A 384 -14.71 7.85 -1.54
C MET A 384 -15.62 8.28 -0.37
N GLY A 385 -16.92 8.39 -0.63
CA GLY A 385 -17.92 8.67 0.40
C GLY A 385 -19.35 8.54 -0.10
N PHE A 386 -20.28 9.06 0.69
CA PHE A 386 -21.73 8.91 0.46
C PHE A 386 -22.35 10.06 -0.35
N ASN A 387 -21.66 11.20 -0.48
CA ASN A 387 -22.18 12.36 -1.18
C ASN A 387 -21.06 13.23 -1.77
N ARG A 388 -21.45 14.07 -2.72
CA ARG A 388 -20.54 14.93 -3.47
C ARG A 388 -19.85 16.02 -2.63
N ASP A 389 -20.44 16.44 -1.52
CA ASP A 389 -19.90 17.56 -0.71
C ASP A 389 -18.78 17.11 0.24
N SER A 390 -18.70 15.82 0.52
CA SER A 390 -17.76 15.25 1.50
C SER A 390 -16.87 14.14 0.93
N SER A 391 -16.86 13.95 -0.39
CA SER A 391 -15.99 12.98 -1.06
C SER A 391 -15.72 13.34 -2.53
N VAL A 392 -14.69 12.73 -3.11
CA VAL A 392 -14.31 12.93 -4.53
C VAL A 392 -15.02 11.91 -5.42
N VAL A 393 -15.17 10.68 -4.93
CA VAL A 393 -15.87 9.60 -5.63
C VAL A 393 -16.94 8.94 -4.78
N ASN A 394 -17.88 8.28 -5.43
CA ASN A 394 -18.89 7.46 -4.76
C ASN A 394 -18.35 6.05 -4.42
N ALA A 395 -19.23 5.17 -3.94
CA ALA A 395 -18.91 3.78 -3.61
C ALA A 395 -18.31 2.98 -4.78
N ASP A 396 -18.66 3.33 -6.02
CA ASP A 396 -18.20 2.65 -7.23
C ASP A 396 -16.95 3.27 -7.82
N CYS A 397 -16.21 4.07 -7.02
CA CYS A 397 -15.01 4.76 -7.47
C CYS A 397 -15.27 5.74 -8.63
N ARG A 398 -16.54 6.09 -8.88
CA ARG A 398 -16.95 7.02 -9.94
C ARG A 398 -16.94 8.45 -9.42
N SER A 399 -16.42 9.37 -10.20
CA SER A 399 -16.47 10.81 -9.88
C SER A 399 -17.92 11.27 -9.69
N TRP A 400 -18.15 12.10 -8.68
CA TRP A 400 -19.44 12.78 -8.51
C TRP A 400 -19.70 13.84 -9.59
N ASP A 401 -18.64 14.41 -10.15
CA ASP A 401 -18.71 15.56 -11.04
C ASP A 401 -18.67 15.18 -12.52
N ILE A 402 -18.03 14.06 -12.86
CA ILE A 402 -17.76 13.65 -14.24
C ILE A 402 -18.28 12.22 -14.45
N PRO A 403 -19.36 12.03 -15.23
CA PRO A 403 -20.08 10.77 -15.25
C PRO A 403 -19.28 9.60 -15.87
N ASN A 404 -18.28 9.84 -16.71
CA ASN A 404 -17.49 8.77 -17.33
C ASN A 404 -16.03 8.73 -16.84
N LEU A 405 -15.80 9.24 -15.63
CA LEU A 405 -14.50 9.23 -14.96
C LEU A 405 -14.54 8.40 -13.68
N TRP A 406 -13.60 7.47 -13.55
CA TRP A 406 -13.36 6.68 -12.35
C TRP A 406 -11.97 6.96 -11.80
N ILE A 407 -11.82 6.82 -10.49
CA ILE A 407 -10.54 6.87 -9.78
C ILE A 407 -10.41 5.59 -8.97
N CYS A 408 -9.38 4.78 -9.23
CA CYS A 408 -9.29 3.43 -8.69
C CYS A 408 -7.85 3.08 -8.26
N ASP A 409 -7.43 3.61 -7.12
CA ASP A 409 -6.14 3.33 -6.48
C ASP A 409 -6.18 3.68 -4.97
N GLY A 410 -5.04 3.70 -4.28
CA GLY A 410 -4.98 4.03 -2.84
C GLY A 410 -5.54 5.42 -2.46
N SER A 411 -5.64 6.36 -3.41
CA SER A 411 -6.22 7.69 -3.17
C SER A 411 -7.68 7.63 -2.73
N VAL A 412 -8.44 6.58 -3.06
CA VAL A 412 -9.88 6.52 -2.73
C VAL A 412 -10.18 6.18 -1.28
N PHE A 413 -9.17 5.85 -0.47
CA PHE A 413 -9.35 5.33 0.88
C PHE A 413 -9.83 6.42 1.85
N PRO A 414 -10.97 6.25 2.54
CA PRO A 414 -11.37 7.15 3.62
C PRO A 414 -10.48 7.03 4.87
N THR A 415 -9.97 5.82 5.16
CA THR A 415 -9.00 5.51 6.23
C THR A 415 -7.99 4.46 5.75
N THR A 416 -6.83 4.33 6.39
CA THR A 416 -5.78 3.40 5.93
C THR A 416 -5.76 2.05 6.64
N GLY A 417 -6.36 1.92 7.84
CA GLY A 417 -6.19 0.74 8.67
C GLY A 417 -4.74 0.51 9.11
N GLY A 418 -4.52 -0.48 9.97
CA GLY A 418 -3.22 -0.87 10.52
C GLY A 418 -2.56 -2.06 9.80
N VAL A 419 -2.80 -2.22 8.50
CA VAL A 419 -2.19 -3.28 7.65
C VAL A 419 -1.86 -2.77 6.25
N ASN A 420 -0.99 -3.47 5.52
CA ASN A 420 -0.64 -3.11 4.14
C ASN A 420 -1.88 -3.04 3.23
N PRO A 421 -2.10 -1.95 2.46
CA PRO A 421 -3.34 -1.73 1.75
C PRO A 421 -3.39 -2.37 0.35
N SER A 422 -2.31 -2.98 -0.14
CA SER A 422 -2.22 -3.46 -1.53
C SER A 422 -3.33 -4.45 -1.90
N LEU A 423 -3.67 -5.38 -1.00
CA LEU A 423 -4.75 -6.33 -1.24
C LEU A 423 -6.11 -5.63 -1.29
N THR A 424 -6.34 -4.64 -0.42
CA THR A 424 -7.56 -3.82 -0.40
C THR A 424 -7.71 -3.01 -1.69
N ILE A 425 -6.61 -2.41 -2.18
CA ILE A 425 -6.59 -1.70 -3.46
C ILE A 425 -6.97 -2.64 -4.61
N THR A 426 -6.41 -3.86 -4.66
CA THR A 426 -6.77 -4.87 -5.66
C THR A 426 -8.24 -5.30 -5.55
N ALA A 427 -8.75 -5.51 -4.33
CA ALA A 427 -10.14 -5.87 -4.12
C ALA A 427 -11.11 -4.77 -4.58
N ILE A 428 -10.79 -3.49 -4.32
CA ILE A 428 -11.55 -2.34 -4.83
C ILE A 428 -11.51 -2.31 -6.35
N ALA A 429 -10.35 -2.56 -6.98
CA ALA A 429 -10.24 -2.59 -8.43
C ALA A 429 -11.10 -3.68 -9.08
N LEU A 430 -11.12 -4.89 -8.50
CA LEU A 430 -12.01 -5.98 -8.94
C LEU A 430 -13.48 -5.58 -8.81
N ARG A 431 -13.87 -5.00 -7.66
CA ARG A 431 -15.22 -4.49 -7.42
C ARG A 431 -15.61 -3.44 -8.46
N THR A 432 -14.77 -2.43 -8.66
CA THR A 432 -15.01 -1.34 -9.61
C THR A 432 -15.16 -1.86 -11.04
N ALA A 433 -14.35 -2.84 -11.46
CA ALA A 433 -14.49 -3.47 -12.77
C ALA A 433 -15.85 -4.16 -12.95
N ASP A 434 -16.33 -4.90 -11.93
CA ASP A 434 -17.66 -5.52 -11.98
C ASP A 434 -18.79 -4.49 -11.98
N ARG A 435 -18.63 -3.37 -11.25
CA ARG A 435 -19.60 -2.27 -11.25
C ARG A 435 -19.70 -1.60 -12.61
N ILE A 436 -18.56 -1.33 -13.25
CA ILE A 436 -18.51 -0.81 -14.62
C ILE A 436 -19.22 -1.79 -15.60
N ARG A 437 -18.96 -3.10 -15.48
CA ARG A 437 -19.65 -4.11 -16.29
C ARG A 437 -21.16 -4.14 -16.03
N ALA A 438 -21.60 -3.97 -14.78
CA ALA A 438 -23.00 -3.91 -14.44
C ALA A 438 -23.69 -2.69 -15.04
N LEU A 439 -23.10 -1.49 -14.90
CA LEU A 439 -23.58 -0.25 -15.51
C LEU A 439 -23.67 -0.34 -17.03
N HIS A 440 -22.73 -1.05 -17.66
CA HIS A 440 -22.79 -1.26 -19.10
C HIS A 440 -23.98 -2.16 -19.49
N ARG A 441 -24.21 -3.26 -18.76
CA ARG A 441 -25.32 -4.17 -19.04
C ARG A 441 -26.69 -3.54 -18.78
N SER A 442 -26.81 -2.61 -17.83
CA SER A 442 -28.06 -1.86 -17.58
C SER A 442 -28.30 -0.74 -18.58
N GLY A 443 -27.31 -0.38 -19.41
CA GLY A 443 -27.40 0.75 -20.35
C GLY A 443 -27.07 2.11 -19.73
N ASP A 444 -26.65 2.15 -18.46
CA ASP A 444 -26.24 3.39 -17.78
C ASP A 444 -24.93 3.97 -18.35
N ILE A 445 -24.11 3.14 -18.99
CA ILE A 445 -22.91 3.53 -19.76
C ILE A 445 -22.76 2.70 -21.05
N SER A 446 -22.11 3.25 -22.08
CA SER A 446 -21.84 2.56 -23.35
C SER A 446 -20.34 2.43 -23.64
N PHE A 447 -19.89 1.26 -24.12
CA PHE A 447 -18.50 1.01 -24.56
C PHE A 447 -18.31 1.21 -26.05
#